data_AF-A0A9W9Y6E3-F1
#
_entry.id   AF-A0A9W9Y6E3-F1
#
_cell.length_a   1.000
_cell.length_b   1.000
_cell.length_c   1.000
_cell.angle_alpha   90.00
_cell.angle_beta   90.00
_cell.angle_gamma   90.00
#
_symmetry.space_group_name_H-M   'P 1'
#
loop_
_entity.id
_entity.type
_entity.pdbx_description
1 polymer ?
#
loop_
_entity_poly.entity_id
_entity_poly.type
_entity_poly.pdbx_seq_one_letter_code
_entity_poly.pdbx_strand_id
1 'polypeptide(L)'
;MARPNGSSIHFPITIFTMLTSAIFSSLFILVSAQPWKRGIFIEPVTDCTQLPSYNNHTKMAGPWTLKVDSCYNGTATRGLCSIEGFESGQDITRQREDRPNTIEHGFITIVSDNDNIKTTLRCNGALNRIEAYVLSGVTPGALDWHAVGIDHHPSTGRLVWGKPQAVPVQAYRHYHRGKPVEGLFLGSNNETNWTMHSSGRDVSITDMKPFWVMRLMIPETSIRENEFRTLIRIDGS
;
A
#
# COMPACT_ATOMS: atom_id res chain seq x y z
N MET A 1 -18.52 83.81 61.92
CA MET A 1 -19.98 83.91 61.63
C MET A 1 -20.12 84.43 60.20
N ALA A 2 -21.10 83.93 59.43
CA ALA A 2 -21.42 84.32 58.04
C ALA A 2 -20.34 84.13 56.94
N ARG A 3 -20.78 83.61 55.77
CA ARG A 3 -20.22 83.95 54.44
C ARG A 3 -21.04 85.14 53.88
N PRO A 4 -20.66 85.74 52.74
CA PRO A 4 -21.30 85.30 51.50
C PRO A 4 -20.32 85.12 50.31
N ASN A 5 -20.85 84.61 49.19
CA ASN A 5 -20.11 84.39 47.95
C ASN A 5 -20.10 85.66 47.06
N GLY A 6 -19.14 85.74 46.13
CA GLY A 6 -19.17 86.67 44.99
C GLY A 6 -18.40 86.10 43.79
N SER A 7 -19.07 85.93 42.65
CA SER A 7 -18.52 85.51 41.35
C SER A 7 -18.67 86.68 40.35
N SER A 8 -18.16 86.70 39.11
CA SER A 8 -17.43 85.69 38.29
C SER A 8 -16.12 86.35 37.75
N ILE A 9 -15.50 86.16 36.57
CA ILE A 9 -15.76 85.48 35.27
C ILE A 9 -14.41 84.95 34.73
N HIS A 10 -14.41 83.84 33.99
CA HIS A 10 -13.33 83.47 33.05
C HIS A 10 -13.88 83.39 31.63
N PHE A 11 -13.08 83.76 30.62
CA PHE A 11 -13.37 83.49 29.20
C PHE A 11 -12.45 82.37 28.65
N PRO A 12 -12.88 81.61 27.62
CA PRO A 12 -12.26 80.34 27.25
C PRO A 12 -11.30 80.43 26.04
N ILE A 13 -10.47 79.40 25.88
CA ILE A 13 -9.89 79.01 24.58
C ILE A 13 -10.20 77.53 24.37
N THR A 14 -11.10 77.22 23.44
CA THR A 14 -11.53 75.84 23.14
C THR A 14 -10.71 75.29 21.99
N ILE A 15 -9.79 74.36 22.27
CA ILE A 15 -9.04 73.64 21.23
C ILE A 15 -9.84 72.42 20.78
N PHE A 16 -10.39 72.47 19.56
CA PHE A 16 -10.98 71.30 18.92
C PHE A 16 -9.88 70.35 18.42
N THR A 17 -9.74 69.21 19.09
CA THR A 17 -8.98 68.06 18.57
C THR A 17 -9.96 67.03 17.99
N MET A 18 -9.83 66.73 16.69
CA MET A 18 -10.58 65.65 16.05
C MET A 18 -10.05 64.29 16.55
N LEU A 19 -10.93 63.45 17.11
CA LEU A 19 -10.65 62.02 17.21
C LEU A 19 -11.15 61.32 15.93
N THR A 20 -10.22 60.96 15.05
CA THR A 20 -10.48 60.03 13.94
C THR A 20 -10.59 58.61 14.48
N SER A 21 -11.69 57.91 14.19
CA SER A 21 -11.92 56.54 14.64
C SER A 21 -11.07 55.52 13.87
N ALA A 22 -10.38 54.64 14.60
CA ALA A 22 -9.69 53.47 14.05
C ALA A 22 -10.46 52.20 14.40
N ILE A 23 -11.33 51.75 13.49
CA ILE A 23 -12.04 50.46 13.63
C ILE A 23 -11.06 49.33 13.29
N PHE A 24 -10.55 48.65 14.31
CA PHE A 24 -9.78 47.42 14.13
C PHE A 24 -10.71 46.26 13.75
N SER A 25 -10.92 46.10 12.44
CA SER A 25 -11.54 44.90 11.87
C SER A 25 -10.59 43.71 12.01
N SER A 26 -10.69 42.97 13.11
CA SER A 26 -9.91 41.77 13.40
C SER A 26 -10.14 40.68 12.35
N LEU A 27 -9.30 40.68 11.31
CA LEU A 27 -9.33 39.67 10.25
C LEU A 27 -8.81 38.33 10.79
N PHE A 28 -9.70 37.55 11.41
CA PHE A 28 -9.41 36.16 11.79
C PHE A 28 -9.23 35.32 10.52
N ILE A 29 -7.98 35.25 10.04
CA ILE A 29 -7.58 34.27 9.04
C ILE A 29 -7.70 32.89 9.69
N LEU A 30 -8.84 32.24 9.46
CA LEU A 30 -9.01 30.81 9.70
C LEU A 30 -8.14 30.05 8.70
N VAL A 31 -6.83 30.00 8.98
CA VAL A 31 -5.92 29.05 8.35
C VAL A 31 -6.47 27.67 8.66
N SER A 32 -7.06 27.04 7.66
CA SER A 32 -7.49 25.65 7.70
C SER A 32 -6.26 24.75 7.73
N ALA A 33 -5.65 24.68 8.92
CA ALA A 33 -4.59 23.74 9.24
C ALA A 33 -5.17 22.32 9.12
N GLN A 34 -5.14 21.79 7.90
CA GLN A 34 -5.30 20.36 7.66
C GLN A 34 -4.41 19.65 8.68
N PRO A 35 -4.94 18.74 9.51
CA PRO A 35 -4.14 18.10 10.53
C PRO A 35 -3.06 17.30 9.81
N TRP A 36 -1.82 17.83 9.81
CA TRP A 36 -0.67 17.17 9.21
C TRP A 36 -0.65 15.74 9.72
N LYS A 37 -0.78 14.76 8.82
CA LYS A 37 -0.79 13.34 9.17
C LYS A 37 0.61 12.98 9.70
N ARG A 38 0.80 13.15 11.02
CA ARG A 38 2.09 12.99 11.73
C ARG A 38 2.56 11.53 11.80
N GLY A 39 1.66 10.57 11.55
CA GLY A 39 1.96 9.15 11.45
C GLY A 39 2.36 8.70 10.04
N ILE A 40 2.27 7.39 9.82
CA ILE A 40 2.26 6.77 8.50
C ILE A 40 0.82 6.79 7.98
N PHE A 41 0.61 6.99 6.68
CA PHE A 41 -0.66 6.70 6.02
C PHE A 41 -0.41 6.21 4.59
N ILE A 42 -1.43 5.60 3.99
CA ILE A 42 -1.38 5.12 2.61
C ILE A 42 -2.46 5.80 1.76
N GLU A 43 -2.30 5.75 0.45
CA GLU A 43 -3.22 6.30 -0.55
C GLU A 43 -3.34 5.30 -1.72
N PRO A 44 -4.56 4.95 -2.16
CA PRO A 44 -4.76 4.00 -3.25
C PRO A 44 -4.30 4.58 -4.59
N VAL A 45 -3.64 3.77 -5.41
CA VAL A 45 -3.45 4.05 -6.84
C VAL A 45 -4.73 3.65 -7.57
N THR A 46 -5.35 4.59 -8.29
CA THR A 46 -6.69 4.41 -8.88
C THR A 46 -6.71 3.64 -10.20
N ASP A 47 -5.61 3.65 -10.94
CA ASP A 47 -5.55 3.16 -12.32
C ASP A 47 -4.12 2.83 -12.76
N CYS A 48 -3.99 2.06 -13.85
CA CYS A 48 -2.70 1.62 -14.36
C CYS A 48 -1.79 2.75 -14.91
N THR A 49 -2.28 3.97 -15.18
CA THR A 49 -1.43 5.05 -15.74
C THR A 49 -0.37 5.53 -14.76
N GLN A 50 -0.60 5.27 -13.48
CA GLN A 50 0.21 5.67 -12.34
C GLN A 50 1.24 4.62 -11.90
N LEU A 51 1.36 3.51 -12.63
CA LEU A 51 2.24 2.38 -12.32
C LEU A 51 3.49 2.38 -13.23
N PRO A 52 4.59 1.69 -12.83
CA PRO A 52 5.78 1.57 -13.65
C PRO A 52 5.49 0.96 -15.02
N SER A 53 6.24 1.42 -16.03
CA SER A 53 6.19 0.91 -17.41
C SER A 53 4.77 0.94 -18.02
N TYR A 54 3.98 1.99 -17.74
CA TYR A 54 2.69 2.21 -18.39
C TYR A 54 2.83 2.53 -19.89
N ASN A 55 2.09 1.81 -20.72
CA ASN A 55 2.03 1.97 -22.16
C ASN A 55 0.66 2.51 -22.60
N ASN A 56 0.63 3.75 -23.08
CA ASN A 56 -0.60 4.43 -23.49
C ASN A 56 -1.31 3.80 -24.71
N HIS A 57 -0.64 2.98 -25.51
CA HIS A 57 -1.25 2.29 -26.66
C HIS A 57 -1.99 1.02 -26.21
N THR A 58 -1.32 0.15 -25.45
CA THR A 58 -1.91 -1.12 -24.96
C THR A 58 -2.78 -0.96 -23.71
N LYS A 59 -2.68 0.18 -23.02
CA LYS A 59 -3.27 0.46 -21.70
C LYS A 59 -2.77 -0.45 -20.57
N MET A 60 -1.66 -1.16 -20.78
CA MET A 60 -1.02 -2.02 -19.79
C MET A 60 0.05 -1.24 -19.00
N ALA A 61 0.34 -1.66 -17.77
CA ALA A 61 1.55 -1.24 -17.03
C ALA A 61 2.35 -2.46 -16.57
N GLY A 62 3.64 -2.49 -16.90
CA GLY A 62 4.54 -3.63 -16.68
C GLY A 62 5.09 -4.22 -18.00
N PRO A 63 5.72 -5.40 -17.96
CA PRO A 63 5.84 -6.29 -16.79
C PRO A 63 6.65 -5.70 -15.63
N TRP A 64 6.38 -6.17 -14.42
CA TRP A 64 7.10 -5.85 -13.19
C TRP A 64 7.08 -7.06 -12.24
N THR A 65 7.94 -7.07 -11.22
CA THR A 65 7.93 -8.09 -10.15
C THR A 65 7.38 -7.52 -8.85
N LEU A 66 6.90 -8.41 -7.96
CA LEU A 66 6.70 -8.05 -6.55
C LEU A 66 8.00 -8.33 -5.80
N LYS A 67 8.34 -7.49 -4.83
CA LYS A 67 9.61 -7.55 -4.11
C LYS A 67 9.40 -7.36 -2.61
N VAL A 68 10.10 -8.14 -1.81
CA VAL A 68 10.16 -7.99 -0.36
C VAL A 68 10.90 -6.69 -0.02
N ASP A 69 10.25 -5.81 0.72
CA ASP A 69 10.77 -4.50 1.12
C ASP A 69 10.44 -4.20 2.58
N SER A 70 11.39 -3.64 3.32
CA SER A 70 11.23 -3.29 4.73
C SER A 70 10.94 -4.50 5.63
N CYS A 71 11.48 -5.67 5.30
CA CYS A 71 11.23 -6.90 6.05
C CYS A 71 11.88 -6.90 7.43
N TYR A 72 11.08 -7.27 8.44
CA TYR A 72 11.43 -7.27 9.85
C TYR A 72 11.14 -8.62 10.50
N ASN A 73 12.17 -9.25 11.04
CA ASN A 73 12.07 -10.43 11.89
C ASN A 73 12.30 -10.04 13.36
N GLY A 74 11.23 -10.04 14.17
CA GLY A 74 11.27 -9.67 15.58
C GLY A 74 12.11 -10.57 16.49
N THR A 75 12.56 -11.74 16.03
CA THR A 75 13.48 -12.63 16.78
C THR A 75 14.95 -12.48 16.38
N ALA A 76 15.23 -11.81 15.25
CA ALA A 76 16.59 -11.65 14.73
C ALA A 76 17.38 -10.54 15.44
N THR A 77 18.70 -10.72 15.53
CA THR A 77 19.60 -9.65 15.98
C THR A 77 19.48 -8.43 15.06
N ARG A 78 19.15 -7.26 15.64
CA ARG A 78 18.81 -6.00 14.92
C ARG A 78 17.55 -6.06 14.03
N GLY A 79 16.71 -7.09 14.16
CA GLY A 79 15.45 -7.21 13.42
C GLY A 79 15.60 -7.64 11.96
N LEU A 80 16.83 -7.95 11.50
CA LEU A 80 17.13 -8.21 10.09
C LEU A 80 16.44 -9.46 9.56
N CYS A 81 15.96 -9.37 8.32
CA CYS A 81 15.21 -10.40 7.61
C CYS A 81 16.04 -10.96 6.45
N SER A 82 16.10 -12.28 6.29
CA SER A 82 16.99 -12.97 5.34
C SER A 82 16.49 -13.02 3.90
N ILE A 83 15.34 -12.40 3.62
CA ILE A 83 14.65 -12.42 2.32
C ILE A 83 14.40 -11.02 1.75
N GLU A 84 14.99 -9.99 2.37
CA GLU A 84 14.90 -8.61 1.88
C GLU A 84 15.37 -8.52 0.42
N GLY A 85 14.53 -7.95 -0.44
CA GLY A 85 14.80 -7.83 -1.87
C GLY A 85 14.50 -9.08 -2.72
N PHE A 86 14.05 -10.21 -2.15
CA PHE A 86 13.59 -11.37 -2.93
C PHE A 86 12.29 -11.06 -3.70
N GLU A 87 12.06 -11.76 -4.81
CA GLU A 87 11.05 -11.40 -5.82
C GLU A 87 9.93 -12.45 -6.04
N SER A 88 8.87 -12.07 -6.76
CA SER A 88 7.70 -12.92 -7.05
C SER A 88 8.05 -14.21 -7.78
N GLY A 89 7.60 -15.32 -7.22
CA GLY A 89 7.46 -16.62 -7.88
C GLY A 89 5.99 -17.00 -8.05
N GLN A 90 5.73 -18.24 -8.43
CA GLN A 90 4.39 -18.84 -8.45
C GLN A 90 4.44 -20.27 -7.93
N ASP A 91 3.29 -20.76 -7.48
CA ASP A 91 3.01 -22.18 -7.33
C ASP A 91 1.52 -22.45 -7.61
N ILE A 92 1.18 -23.70 -7.91
CA ILE A 92 -0.17 -24.11 -8.31
C ILE A 92 -0.91 -24.78 -7.16
N THR A 93 -2.21 -24.53 -7.02
CA THR A 93 -3.03 -25.33 -6.10
C THR A 93 -3.30 -26.67 -6.79
N ARG A 94 -2.79 -27.78 -6.23
CA ARG A 94 -3.09 -29.13 -6.74
C ARG A 94 -4.61 -29.32 -6.79
N GLN A 95 -5.16 -29.52 -7.99
CA GLN A 95 -6.59 -29.79 -8.18
C GLN A 95 -6.98 -31.13 -7.54
N ARG A 96 -8.29 -31.31 -7.32
CA ARG A 96 -8.86 -32.60 -6.97
C ARG A 96 -8.89 -33.52 -8.20
N GLU A 97 -9.12 -34.81 -7.93
CA GLU A 97 -9.05 -35.92 -8.89
C GLU A 97 -10.09 -35.85 -10.02
N ASP A 98 -11.03 -34.91 -9.98
CA ASP A 98 -12.08 -34.70 -10.98
C ASP A 98 -11.63 -33.92 -12.23
N ARG A 99 -10.48 -33.21 -12.17
CA ARG A 99 -9.87 -32.50 -13.30
C ARG A 99 -8.34 -32.66 -13.32
N PRO A 100 -7.80 -33.89 -13.42
CA PRO A 100 -6.40 -34.18 -13.10
C PRO A 100 -5.33 -33.53 -14.02
N ASN A 101 -5.73 -32.85 -15.10
CA ASN A 101 -4.84 -32.25 -16.09
C ASN A 101 -5.06 -30.74 -16.32
N THR A 102 -5.87 -30.05 -15.50
CA THR A 102 -6.14 -28.60 -15.69
C THR A 102 -5.53 -27.78 -14.56
N ILE A 103 -4.78 -26.74 -14.90
CA ILE A 103 -4.20 -25.79 -13.96
C ILE A 103 -5.02 -24.49 -14.01
N GLU A 104 -6.00 -24.35 -13.11
CA GLU A 104 -6.98 -23.24 -13.15
C GLU A 104 -6.66 -22.08 -12.18
N HIS A 105 -6.00 -22.37 -11.06
CA HIS A 105 -5.72 -21.39 -10.00
C HIS A 105 -4.54 -21.82 -9.12
N GLY A 106 -3.94 -20.84 -8.43
CA GLY A 106 -2.79 -21.06 -7.56
C GLY A 106 -2.48 -19.84 -6.71
N PHE A 107 -1.23 -19.72 -6.28
CA PHE A 107 -0.77 -18.62 -5.45
C PHE A 107 0.55 -18.01 -5.93
N ILE A 108 0.71 -16.72 -5.65
CA ILE A 108 1.94 -15.98 -5.91
C ILE A 108 2.83 -16.15 -4.67
N THR A 109 4.04 -16.64 -4.90
CA THR A 109 5.06 -16.85 -3.86
C THR A 109 6.10 -15.74 -3.91
N ILE A 110 7.01 -15.72 -2.95
CA ILE A 110 8.34 -15.14 -3.14
C ILE A 110 9.33 -16.30 -3.27
N VAL A 111 10.29 -16.17 -4.18
CA VAL A 111 11.31 -17.19 -4.46
C VAL A 111 12.25 -17.41 -3.27
N SER A 112 12.98 -18.53 -3.23
CA SER A 112 14.01 -18.80 -2.22
C SER A 112 15.40 -18.27 -2.58
N ASP A 113 15.62 -17.90 -3.83
CA ASP A 113 16.90 -17.45 -4.38
C ASP A 113 16.63 -16.51 -5.56
N ASN A 114 17.49 -15.50 -5.75
CA ASN A 114 17.37 -14.50 -6.81
C ASN A 114 17.58 -15.08 -8.22
N ASP A 115 18.20 -16.26 -8.32
CA ASP A 115 18.40 -17.01 -9.57
C ASP A 115 17.18 -17.89 -9.95
N ASN A 116 16.09 -17.90 -9.18
CA ASN A 116 14.87 -18.61 -9.53
C ASN A 116 14.10 -17.92 -10.67
N ILE A 117 13.22 -18.68 -11.33
CA ILE A 117 12.30 -18.14 -12.34
C ILE A 117 11.28 -17.22 -11.65
N LYS A 118 11.27 -15.95 -12.06
CA LYS A 118 10.41 -14.91 -11.49
C LYS A 118 9.09 -14.81 -12.25
N THR A 119 7.99 -14.78 -11.52
CA THR A 119 6.66 -14.49 -12.05
C THR A 119 6.54 -13.00 -12.29
N THR A 120 6.31 -12.61 -13.54
CA THR A 120 6.01 -11.22 -13.91
C THR A 120 4.52 -10.92 -13.72
N LEU A 121 4.22 -9.73 -13.23
CA LEU A 121 2.88 -9.18 -13.12
C LEU A 121 2.71 -7.95 -14.02
N ARG A 122 1.45 -7.58 -14.28
CA ARG A 122 1.07 -6.36 -14.99
C ARG A 122 -0.20 -5.77 -14.38
N CYS A 123 -0.50 -4.52 -14.69
CA CYS A 123 -1.83 -3.95 -14.54
C CYS A 123 -2.50 -3.85 -15.92
N ASN A 124 -3.69 -4.43 -16.05
CA ASN A 124 -4.50 -4.39 -17.25
C ASN A 124 -5.52 -3.25 -17.17
N GLY A 125 -5.24 -2.13 -17.84
CA GLY A 125 -6.06 -0.92 -17.78
C GLY A 125 -7.41 -1.02 -18.48
N ALA A 126 -7.63 -2.04 -19.33
CA ALA A 126 -8.96 -2.31 -19.89
C ALA A 126 -9.90 -2.98 -18.87
N LEU A 127 -9.33 -3.69 -17.88
CA LEU A 127 -10.07 -4.40 -16.82
C LEU A 127 -9.80 -3.84 -15.40
N ASN A 128 -9.06 -2.72 -15.33
CA ASN A 128 -8.45 -2.08 -14.16
C ASN A 128 -8.05 -3.03 -13.02
N ARG A 129 -7.22 -4.04 -13.33
CA ARG A 129 -6.80 -5.09 -12.39
C ARG A 129 -5.34 -5.48 -12.54
N ILE A 130 -4.78 -6.04 -11.48
CA ILE A 130 -3.47 -6.68 -11.51
C ILE A 130 -3.63 -8.14 -11.98
N GLU A 131 -2.73 -8.57 -12.86
CA GLU A 131 -2.66 -9.90 -13.46
C GLU A 131 -1.22 -10.45 -13.33
N ALA A 132 -1.06 -11.76 -13.18
CA ALA A 132 0.22 -12.46 -13.17
C ALA A 132 0.31 -13.40 -14.37
N TYR A 133 1.51 -13.54 -14.94
CA TYR A 133 1.78 -14.47 -16.03
C TYR A 133 2.21 -15.83 -15.45
N VAL A 134 1.31 -16.80 -15.50
CA VAL A 134 1.35 -18.01 -14.65
C VAL A 134 1.06 -19.27 -15.45
N LEU A 135 1.57 -20.41 -14.97
CA LEU A 135 1.32 -21.73 -15.54
C LEU A 135 -0.16 -22.06 -15.39
N SER A 136 -0.86 -22.29 -16.52
CA SER A 136 -2.31 -22.47 -16.51
C SER A 136 -2.85 -23.21 -17.74
N GLY A 137 -4.10 -23.65 -17.65
CA GLY A 137 -4.79 -24.38 -18.73
C GLY A 137 -4.52 -25.88 -18.72
N VAL A 138 -4.71 -26.53 -19.88
CA VAL A 138 -4.65 -27.99 -20.06
C VAL A 138 -3.38 -28.50 -20.74
N THR A 139 -2.53 -27.60 -21.25
CA THR A 139 -1.33 -27.93 -22.02
C THR A 139 -0.09 -27.79 -21.14
N PRO A 140 0.79 -28.80 -21.05
CA PRO A 140 2.03 -28.69 -20.27
C PRO A 140 2.86 -27.47 -20.67
N GLY A 141 3.23 -26.64 -19.68
CA GLY A 141 4.04 -25.44 -19.90
C GLY A 141 3.31 -24.24 -20.51
N ALA A 142 1.99 -24.29 -20.69
CA ALA A 142 1.22 -23.12 -21.12
C ALA A 142 1.22 -22.02 -20.03
N LEU A 143 1.39 -20.77 -20.48
CA LEU A 143 1.45 -19.58 -19.63
C LEU A 143 0.41 -18.56 -20.10
N ASP A 144 -0.44 -18.08 -19.20
CA ASP A 144 -1.44 -17.04 -19.47
C ASP A 144 -1.57 -16.02 -18.32
N TRP A 145 -2.27 -14.92 -18.57
CA TRP A 145 -2.45 -13.81 -17.65
C TRP A 145 -3.71 -13.97 -16.78
N HIS A 146 -3.53 -14.37 -15.53
CA HIS A 146 -4.63 -14.55 -14.59
C HIS A 146 -4.74 -13.39 -13.61
N ALA A 147 -5.97 -12.97 -13.32
CA ALA A 147 -6.27 -11.95 -12.32
C ALA A 147 -5.76 -12.36 -10.94
N VAL A 148 -5.15 -11.41 -10.23
CA VAL A 148 -4.54 -11.60 -8.90
C VAL A 148 -5.44 -10.97 -7.83
N GLY A 149 -5.52 -11.62 -6.66
CA GLY A 149 -6.30 -11.12 -5.52
C GLY A 149 -5.92 -11.78 -4.20
N ILE A 150 -6.61 -11.42 -3.13
CA ILE A 150 -6.48 -12.03 -1.79
C ILE A 150 -7.50 -13.15 -1.64
N ASP A 151 -7.06 -14.32 -1.16
CA ASP A 151 -7.97 -15.39 -0.78
C ASP A 151 -8.77 -14.98 0.47
N HIS A 152 -10.10 -14.95 0.32
CA HIS A 152 -11.06 -14.58 1.37
C HIS A 152 -11.03 -15.50 2.61
N HIS A 153 -10.36 -16.66 2.57
CA HIS A 153 -10.31 -17.59 3.69
C HIS A 153 -9.56 -16.98 4.91
N PRO A 154 -10.21 -16.72 6.05
CA PRO A 154 -9.67 -15.88 7.13
C PRO A 154 -8.35 -16.35 7.75
N SER A 155 -8.05 -17.65 7.71
CA SER A 155 -6.78 -18.18 8.21
C SER A 155 -5.60 -18.04 7.23
N THR A 156 -5.83 -17.65 5.97
CA THR A 156 -4.80 -17.70 4.92
C THR A 156 -4.40 -16.33 4.39
N GLY A 157 -5.35 -15.44 4.04
CA GLY A 157 -5.08 -14.11 3.46
C GLY A 157 -4.08 -14.10 2.29
N ARG A 158 -3.97 -15.22 1.54
CA ARG A 158 -2.89 -15.46 0.57
C ARG A 158 -3.08 -14.64 -0.70
N LEU A 159 -1.96 -14.23 -1.31
CA LEU A 159 -1.96 -13.69 -2.66
C LEU A 159 -2.18 -14.83 -3.67
N VAL A 160 -3.38 -14.89 -4.25
CA VAL A 160 -3.83 -15.94 -5.19
C VAL A 160 -4.03 -15.40 -6.59
N TRP A 161 -3.96 -16.29 -7.57
CA TRP A 161 -4.27 -15.99 -8.97
C TRP A 161 -5.33 -16.97 -9.49
N GLY A 162 -6.13 -16.53 -10.47
CA GLY A 162 -7.14 -17.36 -11.15
C GLY A 162 -8.40 -17.69 -10.35
N LYS A 163 -8.45 -17.35 -9.04
CA LYS A 163 -9.59 -17.64 -8.16
C LYS A 163 -10.72 -16.59 -8.32
N PRO A 164 -11.93 -16.95 -8.82
CA PRO A 164 -12.97 -15.97 -9.17
C PRO A 164 -13.59 -15.18 -8.00
N GLN A 165 -13.36 -15.62 -6.76
CA GLN A 165 -13.87 -14.99 -5.53
C GLN A 165 -12.76 -14.33 -4.69
N ALA A 166 -11.57 -14.12 -5.26
CA ALA A 166 -10.51 -13.38 -4.58
C ALA A 166 -10.80 -11.87 -4.55
N VAL A 167 -10.43 -11.19 -3.46
CA VAL A 167 -10.54 -9.72 -3.37
C VAL A 167 -9.47 -9.10 -4.28
N PRO A 168 -9.79 -8.17 -5.19
CA PRO A 168 -8.79 -7.56 -6.06
C PRO A 168 -7.66 -6.88 -5.28
N VAL A 169 -6.40 -7.18 -5.63
CA VAL A 169 -5.27 -6.39 -5.14
C VAL A 169 -5.05 -5.15 -5.99
N GLN A 170 -4.48 -4.13 -5.35
CA GLN A 170 -4.17 -2.84 -5.95
C GLN A 170 -2.86 -2.28 -5.37
N ALA A 171 -2.30 -1.26 -6.02
CA ALA A 171 -1.13 -0.57 -5.51
C ALA A 171 -1.52 0.60 -4.58
N TYR A 172 -0.59 0.97 -3.70
CA TYR A 172 -0.70 2.08 -2.78
C TYR A 172 0.59 2.91 -2.75
N ARG A 173 0.44 4.23 -2.60
CA ARG A 173 1.52 5.12 -2.16
C ARG A 173 1.58 5.12 -0.64
N HIS A 174 2.77 5.04 -0.09
CA HIS A 174 3.00 5.20 1.35
C HIS A 174 3.48 6.62 1.63
N TYR A 175 3.10 7.18 2.78
CA TYR A 175 3.53 8.48 3.25
C TYR A 175 3.93 8.41 4.72
N HIS A 176 5.03 9.06 5.08
CA HIS A 176 5.50 9.22 6.47
C HIS A 176 5.65 10.71 6.78
N ARG A 177 4.92 11.19 7.80
CA ARG A 177 4.89 12.62 8.19
C ARG A 177 4.53 13.57 7.03
N GLY A 178 3.66 13.11 6.12
CA GLY A 178 3.23 13.85 4.93
C GLY A 178 4.22 13.85 3.75
N LYS A 179 5.41 13.25 3.88
CA LYS A 179 6.31 13.02 2.73
C LYS A 179 6.02 11.65 2.10
N PRO A 180 6.04 11.51 0.77
CA PRO A 180 5.95 10.19 0.14
C PRO A 180 7.16 9.33 0.54
N VAL A 181 6.90 8.04 0.74
CA VAL A 181 7.91 6.98 0.77
C VAL A 181 8.15 6.55 -0.67
N GLU A 182 9.37 6.14 -0.98
CA GLU A 182 9.75 5.68 -2.32
C GLU A 182 9.07 4.34 -2.68
N GLY A 183 8.73 4.17 -3.97
CA GLY A 183 8.08 2.97 -4.49
C GLY A 183 6.55 2.98 -4.39
N LEU A 184 5.95 1.88 -4.84
CA LEU A 184 4.52 1.59 -4.73
C LEU A 184 4.36 0.21 -4.12
N PHE A 185 3.37 0.04 -3.24
CA PHE A 185 3.24 -1.17 -2.42
C PHE A 185 1.93 -1.89 -2.74
N LEU A 186 1.99 -3.21 -2.88
CA LEU A 186 0.82 -4.05 -3.12
C LEU A 186 -0.01 -4.18 -1.85
N GLY A 187 -1.33 -4.10 -1.98
CA GLY A 187 -2.26 -4.29 -0.88
C GLY A 187 -3.69 -4.58 -1.34
N SER A 188 -4.61 -4.56 -0.40
CA SER A 188 -6.06 -4.72 -0.63
C SER A 188 -6.84 -4.09 0.53
N ASN A 189 -8.03 -3.56 0.29
CA ASN A 189 -8.92 -3.00 1.33
C ASN A 189 -8.28 -1.97 2.29
N ASN A 190 -7.35 -1.15 1.79
CA ASN A 190 -6.51 -0.21 2.56
C ASN A 190 -5.52 -0.85 3.56
N GLU A 191 -5.17 -2.11 3.37
CA GLU A 191 -4.05 -2.77 4.05
C GLU A 191 -2.91 -3.09 3.07
N THR A 192 -1.67 -2.84 3.51
CA THR A 192 -0.41 -3.08 2.76
C THR A 192 0.66 -3.80 3.59
N ASN A 193 0.32 -4.19 4.83
CA ASN A 193 1.20 -4.93 5.72
C ASN A 193 1.12 -6.43 5.41
N TRP A 194 2.23 -7.07 5.06
CA TRP A 194 2.27 -8.50 4.76
C TRP A 194 3.01 -9.27 5.84
N THR A 195 2.63 -10.54 6.01
CA THR A 195 3.43 -11.54 6.71
C THR A 195 3.94 -12.60 5.75
N MET A 196 5.12 -13.14 6.04
CA MET A 196 5.77 -14.16 5.25
C MET A 196 6.32 -15.29 6.11
N HIS A 197 6.06 -16.54 5.70
CA HIS A 197 6.66 -17.75 6.27
C HIS A 197 7.24 -18.63 5.16
N SER A 198 8.24 -19.44 5.49
CA SER A 198 8.82 -20.41 4.57
C SER A 198 7.87 -21.57 4.31
N SER A 199 7.93 -22.17 3.11
CA SER A 199 7.34 -23.46 2.77
C SER A 199 7.96 -24.64 3.54
N GLY A 200 9.09 -24.43 4.21
CA GLY A 200 9.75 -25.41 5.08
C GLY A 200 10.38 -26.55 4.30
N ARG A 201 9.60 -27.62 4.05
CA ARG A 201 10.02 -28.77 3.21
C ARG A 201 9.21 -28.90 1.92
N ASP A 202 8.15 -28.10 1.75
CA ASP A 202 7.41 -28.07 0.50
C ASP A 202 8.18 -27.24 -0.55
N VAL A 203 8.10 -27.66 -1.81
CA VAL A 203 8.79 -27.02 -2.95
C VAL A 203 7.79 -26.68 -4.05
N SER A 204 8.03 -25.59 -4.79
CA SER A 204 7.11 -25.15 -5.85
C SER A 204 7.11 -26.14 -7.00
N ILE A 205 5.94 -26.39 -7.57
CA ILE A 205 5.76 -27.23 -8.76
C ILE A 205 6.39 -26.56 -10.01
N THR A 206 6.74 -25.28 -9.93
CA THR A 206 7.36 -24.50 -11.02
C THR A 206 8.88 -24.64 -11.10
N ASP A 207 9.58 -24.60 -9.96
CA ASP A 207 11.05 -24.54 -9.91
C ASP A 207 11.72 -25.65 -9.07
N MET A 208 10.92 -26.51 -8.41
CA MET A 208 11.37 -27.58 -7.50
C MET A 208 12.23 -27.09 -6.32
N LYS A 209 12.16 -25.79 -5.97
CA LYS A 209 12.85 -25.19 -4.83
C LYS A 209 11.87 -24.78 -3.72
N PRO A 210 12.33 -24.58 -2.48
CA PRO A 210 11.52 -23.95 -1.43
C PRO A 210 11.06 -22.56 -1.83
N PHE A 211 10.06 -22.02 -1.14
CA PHE A 211 9.52 -20.70 -1.41
C PHE A 211 9.00 -20.05 -0.12
N TRP A 212 8.53 -18.81 -0.23
CA TRP A 212 7.90 -18.09 0.87
C TRP A 212 6.45 -17.75 0.53
N VAL A 213 5.57 -17.99 1.49
CA VAL A 213 4.13 -17.75 1.38
C VAL A 213 3.80 -16.39 1.95
N MET A 214 3.30 -15.49 1.10
CA MET A 214 2.77 -14.20 1.50
C MET A 214 1.33 -14.31 2.02
N ARG A 215 1.05 -13.59 3.10
CA ARG A 215 -0.29 -13.38 3.68
C ARG A 215 -0.50 -11.91 3.99
N LEU A 216 -1.58 -11.31 3.50
CA LEU A 216 -1.95 -9.95 3.89
C LEU A 216 -2.38 -9.94 5.36
N MET A 217 -1.92 -8.96 6.14
CA MET A 217 -2.49 -8.69 7.46
C MET A 217 -3.71 -7.78 7.29
N ILE A 218 -4.80 -8.19 7.94
CA ILE A 218 -6.00 -7.38 8.18
C ILE A 218 -6.14 -7.14 9.70
N PRO A 219 -6.92 -6.15 10.17
CA PRO A 219 -7.01 -5.79 11.60
C PRO A 219 -7.36 -6.95 12.54
N GLU A 220 -8.07 -7.96 12.05
CA GLU A 220 -8.49 -9.16 12.78
C GLU A 220 -7.36 -10.21 12.92
N THR A 221 -6.21 -10.01 12.27
CA THR A 221 -5.12 -11.01 12.21
C THR A 221 -3.86 -10.56 12.95
N SER A 222 -3.31 -11.45 13.76
CA SER A 222 -1.98 -11.32 14.36
C SER A 222 -0.87 -11.85 13.44
N ILE A 223 0.38 -11.51 13.77
CA ILE A 223 1.56 -12.25 13.30
C ILE A 223 1.64 -13.61 14.03
N ARG A 224 2.07 -14.65 13.33
CA ARG A 224 2.27 -16.00 13.87
C ARG A 224 3.73 -16.24 14.25
N GLU A 225 3.97 -17.33 14.97
CA GLU A 225 5.33 -17.84 15.16
C GLU A 225 5.97 -18.13 13.80
N ASN A 226 7.24 -17.77 13.64
CA ASN A 226 8.03 -17.93 12.40
C ASN A 226 7.48 -17.19 11.15
N GLU A 227 6.58 -16.21 11.32
CA GLU A 227 6.28 -15.21 10.29
C GLU A 227 7.16 -13.95 10.47
N PHE A 228 7.65 -13.39 9.36
CA PHE A 228 8.26 -12.06 9.31
C PHE A 228 7.21 -11.03 8.87
N ARG A 229 7.36 -9.75 9.25
CA ARG A 229 6.55 -8.65 8.69
C ARG A 229 7.28 -8.00 7.52
N THR A 230 6.58 -7.58 6.49
CA THR A 230 7.18 -6.89 5.34
C THR A 230 6.16 -5.98 4.67
N LEU A 231 6.64 -5.05 3.85
CA LEU A 231 5.89 -4.51 2.73
C LEU A 231 6.21 -5.33 1.47
N ILE A 232 5.34 -5.28 0.47
CA ILE A 232 5.59 -5.88 -0.84
C ILE A 232 5.58 -4.77 -1.87
N ARG A 233 6.75 -4.44 -2.42
CA ARG A 233 6.95 -3.37 -3.40
C ARG A 233 6.70 -3.88 -4.81
N ILE A 234 6.12 -3.03 -5.66
CA ILE A 234 6.05 -3.23 -7.11
C ILE A 234 7.35 -2.68 -7.71
N ASP A 235 8.19 -3.55 -8.26
CA ASP A 235 9.48 -3.19 -8.86
C ASP A 235 9.40 -3.30 -10.39
N GLY A 236 9.36 -2.15 -11.06
CA GLY A 236 9.44 -2.05 -12.52
C GLY A 236 10.84 -1.64 -12.94
N SER A 237 11.54 -2.56 -13.61
CA SER A 237 12.88 -2.39 -14.19
C SER A 237 12.88 -1.49 -15.43
#